data_AF-A0A6N7IDK7-F1
#
_entry.id   AF-A0A6N7IDK7-F1
#
_cell.length_a   1.000
_cell.length_b   1.000
_cell.length_c   1.000
_cell.angle_alpha   90.00
_cell.angle_beta   90.00
_cell.angle_gamma   90.00
#
_symmetry.space_group_name_H-M   'P 1'
#
loop_
_entity.id
_entity.type
_entity.pdbx_description
1 polymer ?
#
loop_
_entity_poly.entity_id
_entity_poly.type
_entity_poly.pdbx_seq_one_letter_code
_entity_poly.pdbx_strand_id
1 'polypeptide(L)'
;MQVRQPRQRVKAIVPARGPLSGRDADVLARLRRHRSSLADSLEQALTDLNDHTRLSYVGTAAEIREVMRATVQLFAPDDEVRNQPWYEGIEQGRKRNPSQAERIRYAVQQRGGDKDQAKGIDEVVDQIVAKIGRHTYSRGSSAVHADAVQADVRKLTSWVFAILDEILPE
;
A
#
# COMPACT_ATOMS: atom_id res chain seq x y z
N MET A 1 -2.74 -41.03 -22.64
CA MET A 1 -2.80 -40.90 -21.17
C MET A 1 -2.50 -39.44 -20.83
N GLN A 2 -3.54 -38.59 -20.67
CA GLN A 2 -3.36 -37.17 -20.37
C GLN A 2 -3.16 -36.97 -18.87
N VAL A 3 -1.97 -36.50 -18.48
CA VAL A 3 -1.66 -36.13 -17.09
C VAL A 3 -2.40 -34.83 -16.78
N ARG A 4 -3.49 -34.92 -16.02
CA ARG A 4 -4.15 -33.74 -15.45
C ARG A 4 -3.22 -33.12 -14.41
N GLN A 5 -2.68 -31.94 -14.71
CA GLN A 5 -1.98 -31.14 -13.71
C GLN A 5 -2.97 -30.74 -12.60
N PRO A 6 -2.59 -30.87 -11.32
CA PRO A 6 -3.46 -30.45 -10.23
C PRO A 6 -3.63 -28.93 -10.28
N ARG A 7 -4.89 -28.48 -10.28
CA ARG A 7 -5.22 -27.06 -10.08
C ARG A 7 -4.60 -26.62 -8.75
N GLN A 8 -3.63 -25.73 -8.82
CA GLN A 8 -3.02 -25.09 -7.66
C GLN A 8 -4.14 -24.45 -6.84
N ARG A 9 -4.46 -25.04 -5.68
CA ARG A 9 -5.42 -24.44 -4.73
C ARG A 9 -4.78 -23.14 -4.27
N VAL A 10 -5.29 -22.00 -4.75
CA VAL A 10 -5.03 -20.71 -4.13
C VAL A 10 -5.48 -20.86 -2.69
N LYS A 11 -4.53 -20.97 -1.76
CA LYS A 11 -4.82 -20.93 -0.33
C LYS A 11 -5.47 -19.58 -0.10
N ALA A 12 -6.71 -19.57 0.38
CA ALA A 12 -7.37 -18.33 0.77
C ALA A 12 -6.44 -17.64 1.78
N ILE A 13 -5.86 -16.51 1.38
CA ILE A 13 -5.10 -15.65 2.26
C ILE A 13 -6.13 -15.06 3.21
N VAL A 14 -6.07 -15.42 4.49
CA VAL A 14 -7.00 -14.92 5.51
C VAL A 14 -6.26 -13.88 6.35
N PRO A 15 -6.56 -12.58 6.17
CA PRO A 15 -6.22 -11.53 7.12
C PRO A 15 -6.77 -11.79 8.52
N ALA A 16 -6.09 -11.30 9.56
CA ALA A 16 -6.53 -11.38 10.96
C ALA A 16 -7.67 -10.38 11.28
N ARG A 17 -8.55 -10.15 10.31
CA ARG A 17 -9.95 -9.70 10.48
C ARG A 17 -10.97 -10.73 9.98
N GLY A 18 -10.54 -11.93 9.59
CA GLY A 18 -11.30 -12.78 8.68
C GLY A 18 -10.87 -12.53 7.23
N PRO A 19 -11.51 -13.17 6.23
CA PRO A 19 -11.19 -12.95 4.83
C PRO A 19 -11.17 -11.45 4.50
N LEU A 20 -10.35 -11.06 3.52
CA LEU A 20 -10.37 -9.70 2.96
C LEU A 20 -11.83 -9.25 2.81
N SER A 21 -12.13 -8.00 3.19
CA SER A 21 -13.45 -7.48 2.88
C SER A 21 -13.68 -7.59 1.37
N GLY A 22 -14.93 -7.71 0.92
CA GLY A 22 -15.22 -7.80 -0.52
C GLY A 22 -14.57 -6.66 -1.32
N ARG A 23 -14.45 -5.48 -0.68
CA ARG A 23 -13.76 -4.30 -1.21
C ARG A 23 -12.25 -4.51 -1.34
N ASP A 24 -11.58 -5.01 -0.31
CA ASP A 24 -10.12 -5.25 -0.35
C ASP A 24 -9.74 -6.33 -1.37
N ALA A 25 -10.58 -7.37 -1.50
CA ALA A 25 -10.39 -8.42 -2.49
C ALA A 25 -10.51 -7.88 -3.93
N ASP A 26 -11.45 -6.96 -4.17
CA ASP A 26 -11.60 -6.29 -5.47
C ASP A 26 -10.40 -5.39 -5.79
N VAL A 27 -9.93 -4.59 -4.83
CA VAL A 27 -8.72 -3.77 -4.99
C VAL A 27 -7.52 -4.64 -5.38
N LEU A 28 -7.35 -5.79 -4.73
CA LEU A 28 -6.26 -6.71 -5.03
C LEU A 28 -6.40 -7.34 -6.43
N ALA A 29 -7.62 -7.65 -6.85
CA ALA A 29 -7.90 -8.14 -8.19
C ALA A 29 -7.61 -7.07 -9.26
N ARG A 30 -7.99 -5.81 -9.03
CA ARG A 30 -7.63 -4.66 -9.88
C ARG A 30 -6.13 -4.48 -9.95
N LEU A 31 -5.44 -4.45 -8.81
CA LEU A 31 -3.99 -4.34 -8.77
C LEU A 31 -3.31 -5.47 -9.57
N ARG A 32 -3.82 -6.70 -9.46
CA ARG A 32 -3.28 -7.84 -10.20
C ARG A 32 -3.47 -7.73 -11.71
N ARG A 33 -4.58 -7.14 -12.19
CA ARG A 33 -4.80 -6.88 -13.63
C ARG A 33 -3.76 -5.92 -14.19
N HIS A 34 -3.37 -4.91 -13.42
CA HIS A 34 -2.43 -3.87 -13.87
C HIS A 34 -0.96 -4.22 -13.61
N ARG A 35 -0.66 -4.88 -12.48
CA ARG A 35 0.70 -5.23 -12.08
C ARG A 35 0.71 -6.42 -11.10
N SER A 36 0.79 -7.63 -11.62
CA SER A 36 0.80 -8.87 -10.81
C SER A 36 1.84 -8.87 -9.70
N SER A 37 3.07 -8.40 -9.97
CA SER A 37 4.14 -8.36 -8.96
C SER A 37 3.80 -7.49 -7.74
N LEU A 38 3.08 -6.37 -7.93
CA LEU A 38 2.66 -5.52 -6.81
C LEU A 38 1.51 -6.16 -6.03
N ALA A 39 0.62 -6.89 -6.71
CA ALA A 39 -0.43 -7.67 -6.05
C ALA A 39 0.16 -8.80 -5.22
N ASP A 40 1.17 -9.51 -5.74
CA ASP A 40 1.84 -10.60 -5.03
C ASP A 40 2.62 -10.06 -3.81
N SER A 41 3.28 -8.91 -3.93
CA SER A 41 3.88 -8.19 -2.79
C SER A 41 2.85 -7.83 -1.72
N LEU A 42 1.69 -7.30 -2.12
CA LEU A 42 0.63 -6.95 -1.18
C LEU A 42 0.07 -8.21 -0.49
N GLU A 43 -0.16 -9.28 -1.23
CA GLU A 43 -0.60 -10.57 -0.69
C GLU A 43 0.39 -11.17 0.33
N GLN A 44 1.68 -11.10 0.02
CA GLN A 44 2.72 -11.54 0.95
C GLN A 44 2.72 -10.67 2.21
N ALA A 45 2.65 -9.35 2.07
CA ALA A 45 2.62 -8.46 3.22
C ALA A 45 1.36 -8.66 4.08
N LEU A 46 0.22 -8.96 3.47
CA LEU A 46 -0.99 -9.34 4.19
C LEU A 46 -0.79 -10.66 4.93
N THR A 47 -0.18 -11.67 4.29
CA THR A 47 0.14 -12.95 4.93
C THR A 47 1.03 -12.74 6.16
N ASP A 48 2.11 -11.97 6.00
CA ASP A 48 3.05 -11.60 7.04
C ASP A 48 2.36 -10.88 8.21
N LEU A 49 1.41 -9.99 7.91
CA LEU A 49 0.66 -9.26 8.92
C LEU A 49 -0.21 -10.16 9.83
N ASN A 50 -0.52 -11.39 9.41
CA ASN A 50 -1.30 -12.34 10.20
C ASN A 50 -0.46 -13.45 10.82
N ASP A 51 0.84 -13.44 10.55
CA ASP A 51 1.75 -14.35 11.21
C ASP A 51 2.10 -13.81 12.61
N HIS A 52 1.36 -14.28 13.61
CA HIS A 52 1.56 -13.95 15.03
C HIS A 52 2.88 -14.46 15.60
N THR A 53 3.66 -15.24 14.85
CA THR A 53 4.99 -15.70 15.26
C THR A 53 6.10 -14.73 14.85
N ARG A 54 5.78 -13.67 14.09
CA ARG A 54 6.77 -12.68 13.66
C ARG A 54 7.35 -11.89 14.82
N LEU A 55 8.67 -11.75 14.78
CA LEU A 55 9.42 -10.91 15.71
C LEU A 55 9.27 -9.41 15.40
N SER A 56 8.90 -9.04 14.17
CA SER A 56 8.75 -7.65 13.73
C SER A 56 7.88 -7.54 12.49
N TYR A 57 7.10 -6.46 12.43
CA TYR A 57 6.25 -6.07 11.29
C TYR A 57 6.78 -4.84 10.54
N VAL A 58 7.98 -4.36 10.85
CA VAL A 58 8.58 -3.18 10.19
C VAL A 58 8.78 -3.42 8.69
N GLY A 59 9.32 -4.59 8.33
CA GLY A 59 9.44 -4.99 6.93
C GLY A 59 8.09 -5.09 6.23
N THR A 60 7.08 -5.63 6.92
CA THR A 60 5.69 -5.69 6.42
C THR A 60 5.12 -4.30 6.15
N ALA A 61 5.33 -3.34 7.06
CA ALA A 61 4.90 -1.96 6.85
C ALA A 61 5.62 -1.28 5.67
N ALA A 62 6.92 -1.53 5.52
CA ALA A 62 7.69 -1.01 4.40
C ALA A 62 7.17 -1.55 3.05
N GLU A 63 6.90 -2.85 2.97
CA GLU A 63 6.34 -3.48 1.77
C GLU A 63 4.97 -2.89 1.40
N ILE A 64 4.08 -2.72 2.38
CA ILE A 64 2.74 -2.12 2.17
C ILE A 64 2.86 -0.68 1.64
N ARG A 65 3.75 0.12 2.23
CA ARG A 65 4.00 1.50 1.76
C ARG A 65 4.58 1.50 0.35
N GLU A 66 5.47 0.57 0.04
CA GLU A 66 6.13 0.47 -1.25
C GLU A 66 5.16 0.05 -2.35
N VAL A 67 4.25 -0.89 -2.08
CA VAL A 67 3.15 -1.24 -2.98
C VAL A 67 2.31 0.00 -3.31
N MET A 68 1.89 0.77 -2.30
CA MET A 68 1.15 2.01 -2.51
C MET A 68 1.95 2.98 -3.39
N ARG A 69 3.22 3.21 -3.04
CA ARG A 69 4.11 4.15 -3.74
C ARG A 69 4.26 3.78 -5.22
N ALA A 70 4.59 2.52 -5.49
CA ALA A 70 4.80 1.99 -6.83
C ALA A 70 3.51 1.98 -7.66
N THR A 71 2.36 1.66 -7.03
CA THR A 71 1.06 1.68 -7.71
C THR A 71 0.67 3.09 -8.10
N VAL A 72 0.80 4.06 -7.19
CA VAL A 72 0.57 5.47 -7.50
C VAL A 72 1.50 5.93 -8.63
N GLN A 73 2.78 5.56 -8.61
CA GLN A 73 3.71 5.94 -9.66
C GLN A 73 3.34 5.33 -11.03
N LEU A 74 2.73 4.14 -11.05
CA LEU A 74 2.24 3.50 -12.28
C LEU A 74 1.16 4.33 -12.97
N PHE A 75 0.28 4.98 -12.20
CA PHE A 75 -0.86 5.77 -12.70
C PHE A 75 -0.66 7.28 -12.66
N ALA A 76 0.51 7.73 -12.22
CA ALA A 76 0.89 9.13 -12.21
C ALA A 76 2.33 9.31 -12.72
N PRO A 77 2.55 9.14 -14.05
CA PRO A 77 3.85 9.34 -14.66
C PRO A 77 4.38 10.75 -14.41
N ASP A 78 5.68 10.87 -14.18
CA ASP A 78 6.28 12.14 -13.75
C ASP A 78 5.97 13.31 -14.68
N ASP A 79 6.08 13.08 -15.98
CA ASP A 79 5.93 14.14 -16.98
C ASP A 79 4.48 14.61 -17.07
N GLU A 80 3.52 13.71 -16.88
CA GLU A 80 2.10 14.06 -16.85
C GLU A 80 1.73 14.88 -15.62
N VAL A 81 2.29 14.52 -14.45
CA VAL A 81 2.10 15.29 -13.22
C VAL A 81 2.76 16.67 -13.33
N ARG A 82 3.98 16.75 -13.90
CA ARG A 82 4.69 18.03 -14.12
C ARG A 82 3.93 18.99 -15.03
N ASN A 83 3.12 18.46 -15.94
CA ASN A 83 2.31 19.26 -16.87
C ASN A 83 1.01 19.79 -16.24
N GLN A 84 0.71 19.46 -14.99
CA GLN A 84 -0.49 19.95 -14.33
C GLN A 84 -0.33 21.39 -13.84
N PRO A 85 -1.38 22.23 -13.92
CA PRO A 85 -1.30 23.64 -13.51
C PRO A 85 -1.09 23.83 -12.00
N TRP A 86 -1.31 22.79 -11.21
CA TRP A 86 -1.16 22.78 -9.76
C TRP A 86 0.15 22.11 -9.30
N TYR A 87 1.00 21.66 -10.23
CA TYR A 87 2.27 21.02 -9.89
C TYR A 87 3.20 21.98 -9.16
N GLU A 88 3.59 21.59 -7.96
CA GLU A 88 4.63 22.23 -7.18
C GLU A 88 5.89 21.36 -7.29
N GLY A 89 5.87 20.12 -6.82
CA GLY A 89 7.02 19.23 -6.81
C GLY A 89 8.00 19.53 -5.68
N ILE A 90 8.76 18.51 -5.31
CA ILE A 90 9.76 18.52 -4.23
C ILE A 90 11.17 18.44 -4.79
N GLU A 91 12.10 19.17 -4.18
CA GLU A 91 13.52 19.10 -4.55
C GLU A 91 14.14 17.79 -4.05
N GLN A 92 14.67 17.00 -4.98
CA GLN A 92 15.43 15.79 -4.70
C GLN A 92 16.76 15.84 -5.44
N GLY A 93 17.79 16.30 -4.73
CA GLY A 93 19.09 16.56 -5.32
C GLY A 93 19.03 17.73 -6.30
N ARG A 94 19.29 17.46 -7.59
CA ARG A 94 19.25 18.48 -8.66
C ARG A 94 17.95 18.47 -9.47
N LYS A 95 16.99 17.62 -9.11
CA LYS A 95 15.74 17.45 -9.86
C LYS A 95 14.55 17.79 -8.96
N ARG A 96 13.57 18.46 -9.54
CA ARG A 96 12.25 18.65 -8.95
C ARG A 96 11.34 17.51 -9.41
N ASN A 97 10.91 16.69 -8.45
CA ASN A 97 10.10 15.50 -8.70
C ASN A 97 8.70 15.67 -8.12
N PRO A 98 7.66 15.10 -8.74
CA PRO A 98 6.35 15.01 -8.10
C PRO A 98 6.43 14.31 -6.75
N SER A 99 5.87 14.96 -5.74
CA SER A 99 5.63 14.37 -4.43
C SER A 99 4.61 13.24 -4.52
N GLN A 100 4.52 12.42 -3.46
CA GLN A 100 3.54 11.35 -3.41
C GLN A 100 2.10 11.90 -3.39
N ALA A 101 1.85 12.99 -2.65
CA ALA A 101 0.57 13.70 -2.61
C ALA A 101 0.12 14.13 -4.01
N GLU A 102 1.02 14.73 -4.78
CA GLU A 102 0.74 15.20 -6.14
C GLU A 102 0.43 14.05 -7.09
N ARG A 103 1.14 12.93 -6.96
CA ARG A 103 0.86 11.74 -7.76
C ARG A 103 -0.51 11.13 -7.42
N ILE A 104 -0.86 11.07 -6.13
CA ILE A 104 -2.18 10.61 -5.70
C ILE A 104 -3.27 11.53 -6.26
N ARG A 105 -3.10 12.85 -6.12
CA ARG A 105 -4.02 13.83 -6.70
C ARG A 105 -4.22 13.61 -8.20
N TYR A 106 -3.14 13.42 -8.95
CA TYR A 106 -3.21 13.15 -10.37
C TYR A 106 -3.99 11.87 -10.68
N ALA A 107 -3.64 10.75 -10.04
CA ALA A 107 -4.26 9.46 -10.30
C ALA A 107 -5.77 9.46 -9.98
N VAL A 108 -6.18 10.13 -8.89
CA VAL A 108 -7.61 10.30 -8.55
C VAL A 108 -8.34 11.16 -9.58
N GLN A 109 -7.72 12.25 -10.06
CA GLN A 109 -8.30 13.09 -11.11
C GLN A 109 -8.53 12.32 -12.41
N GLN A 110 -7.61 11.42 -12.79
CA GLN A 110 -7.77 10.60 -13.99
C GLN A 110 -8.93 9.62 -13.91
N ARG A 111 -9.36 9.23 -12.69
CA ARG A 111 -10.57 8.42 -12.48
C ARG A 111 -11.86 9.23 -12.36
N GLY A 112 -11.79 10.56 -12.45
CA GLY A 112 -12.94 11.43 -12.21
C GLY A 112 -13.37 11.48 -10.74
N GLY A 113 -12.49 11.05 -9.82
CA GLY A 113 -12.74 11.08 -8.38
C GLY A 113 -12.62 12.49 -7.79
N ASP A 114 -13.17 12.66 -6.59
CA ASP A 114 -13.05 13.91 -5.84
C ASP A 114 -11.66 14.01 -5.19
N LYS A 115 -10.85 14.94 -5.68
CA LYS A 115 -9.50 15.23 -5.18
C LYS A 115 -9.48 15.58 -3.67
N ASP A 116 -10.58 16.09 -3.13
CA ASP A 116 -10.66 16.47 -1.72
C ASP A 116 -10.80 15.24 -0.80
N GLN A 117 -11.25 14.09 -1.32
CA GLN A 117 -11.27 12.81 -0.59
C GLN A 117 -9.85 12.26 -0.37
N ALA A 118 -8.95 12.45 -1.34
CA ALA A 118 -7.61 11.87 -1.31
C ALA A 118 -6.57 12.78 -0.61
N LYS A 119 -6.96 14.02 -0.32
CA LYS A 119 -6.08 15.03 0.28
C LYS A 119 -5.72 14.66 1.73
N GLY A 120 -4.43 14.57 2.03
CA GLY A 120 -3.93 14.32 3.38
C GLY A 120 -3.93 12.84 3.80
N ILE A 121 -4.43 11.92 2.98
CA ILE A 121 -4.33 10.48 3.30
C ILE A 121 -2.86 10.03 3.24
N ASP A 122 -2.07 10.57 2.32
CA ASP A 122 -0.64 10.30 2.20
C ASP A 122 0.15 10.80 3.42
N GLU A 123 -0.21 11.98 3.95
CA GLU A 123 0.36 12.50 5.20
C GLU A 123 0.07 11.56 6.38
N VAL A 124 -1.15 11.03 6.47
CA VAL A 124 -1.53 10.04 7.49
C VAL A 124 -0.72 8.75 7.34
N VAL A 125 -0.54 8.26 6.10
CA VAL A 125 0.31 7.09 5.81
C VAL A 125 1.75 7.32 6.29
N ASP A 126 2.35 8.46 5.94
CA ASP A 126 3.73 8.77 6.33
C ASP A 126 3.87 8.96 7.85
N GLN A 127 2.87 9.54 8.52
CA GLN A 127 2.84 9.64 9.98
C GLN A 127 2.82 8.25 10.66
N ILE A 128 2.00 7.32 10.15
CA ILE A 128 1.94 5.95 10.67
C ILE A 128 3.28 5.23 10.44
N VAL A 129 3.87 5.36 9.26
CA VAL A 129 5.18 4.77 8.94
C VAL A 129 6.27 5.34 9.86
N ALA A 130 6.30 6.65 10.06
CA ALA A 130 7.25 7.29 10.97
C ALA A 130 7.05 6.82 12.43
N LYS A 131 5.79 6.61 12.86
CA LYS A 131 5.47 6.06 14.18
C LYS A 131 5.99 4.63 14.33
N ILE A 132 5.78 3.76 13.34
CA ILE A 132 6.30 2.38 13.31
C ILE A 132 7.84 2.39 13.37
N GLY A 133 8.48 3.28 12.62
CA GLY A 133 9.94 3.47 12.66
C GLY A 133 10.44 3.81 14.06
N ARG A 134 9.81 4.78 14.74
CA ARG A 134 10.17 5.16 16.11
C ARG A 134 10.01 4.03 17.12
N HIS A 135 8.94 3.23 17.02
CA HIS A 135 8.74 2.06 17.88
C HIS A 135 9.84 1.00 17.73
N THR A 136 10.54 0.97 16.59
CA THR A 136 11.66 0.06 16.35
C THR A 136 12.92 0.49 17.12
N TYR A 137 13.10 1.79 17.34
CA TYR A 137 14.26 2.33 18.05
C TYR A 137 14.10 2.33 19.58
N SER A 138 12.86 2.35 20.10
CA SER A 138 12.59 2.21 21.55
C SER A 138 12.72 0.74 21.99
N ARG A 139 13.95 0.27 22.23
CA ARG A 139 14.21 -1.09 22.74
C ARG A 139 13.77 -1.22 24.21
N GLY A 140 12.63 -1.89 24.44
CA GLY A 140 12.22 -2.41 25.76
C GLY A 140 11.09 -3.43 25.62
N SER A 141 11.35 -4.73 25.87
CA SER A 141 10.40 -5.84 25.66
C SER A 141 9.88 -6.01 24.21
N SER A 142 10.54 -6.88 23.44
CA SER A 142 10.23 -7.15 22.03
C SER A 142 8.82 -7.70 21.77
N ALA A 143 8.25 -8.46 22.70
CA ALA A 143 6.92 -9.06 22.53
C ALA A 143 5.78 -8.04 22.68
N VAL A 144 5.88 -7.13 23.66
CA VAL A 144 4.82 -6.13 23.92
C VAL A 144 4.75 -5.08 22.80
N HIS A 145 5.88 -4.77 22.16
CA HIS A 145 5.91 -3.84 21.03
C HIS A 145 5.47 -4.45 19.71
N ALA A 146 5.62 -5.77 19.51
CA ALA A 146 5.22 -6.41 18.27
C ALA A 146 3.71 -6.26 18.00
N ASP A 147 2.86 -6.43 19.02
CA ASP A 147 1.41 -6.30 18.89
C ASP A 147 0.97 -4.85 18.61
N ALA A 148 1.58 -3.87 19.29
CA ALA A 148 1.30 -2.46 19.05
C ALA A 148 1.71 -2.04 17.63
N VAL A 149 2.88 -2.49 17.18
CA VAL A 149 3.33 -2.26 15.80
C VAL A 149 2.41 -2.97 14.81
N GLN A 150 1.99 -4.21 15.06
CA GLN A 150 1.03 -4.93 14.21
C GLN A 150 -0.28 -4.16 14.05
N ALA A 151 -0.81 -3.61 15.15
CA ALA A 151 -2.02 -2.79 15.12
C ALA A 151 -1.84 -1.52 14.27
N ASP A 152 -0.67 -0.88 14.34
CA ASP A 152 -0.35 0.27 13.48
C ASP A 152 -0.18 -0.16 12.01
N VAL A 153 0.43 -1.31 11.72
CA VAL A 153 0.53 -1.85 10.35
C VAL A 153 -0.87 -2.18 9.79
N ARG A 154 -1.81 -2.66 10.61
CA ARG A 154 -3.21 -2.86 10.19
C ARG A 154 -3.90 -1.55 9.81
N LYS A 155 -3.64 -0.47 10.55
CA LYS A 155 -4.15 0.87 10.22
C LYS A 155 -3.54 1.37 8.92
N LEU A 156 -2.23 1.24 8.75
CA LEU A 156 -1.53 1.56 7.50
C LEU A 156 -2.15 0.80 6.31
N THR A 157 -2.37 -0.50 6.46
CA THR A 157 -2.98 -1.36 5.45
C THR A 157 -4.36 -0.83 5.02
N SER A 158 -5.19 -0.41 5.99
CA SER A 158 -6.53 0.12 5.69
C SER A 158 -6.47 1.41 4.88
N TRP A 159 -5.54 2.32 5.20
CA TRP A 159 -5.34 3.55 4.43
C TRP A 159 -4.77 3.28 3.04
N VAL A 160 -3.85 2.33 2.91
CA VAL A 160 -3.33 1.91 1.61
C VAL A 160 -4.44 1.32 0.75
N PHE A 161 -5.31 0.44 1.27
CA PHE A 161 -6.46 -0.05 0.51
C PHE A 161 -7.39 1.07 0.07
N ALA A 162 -7.66 2.07 0.93
CA ALA A 162 -8.45 3.24 0.56
C ALA A 162 -7.81 4.02 -0.61
N ILE A 163 -6.51 4.31 -0.54
CA ILE A 163 -5.80 4.99 -1.64
C ILE A 163 -5.85 4.15 -2.92
N LEU A 164 -5.54 2.85 -2.82
CA LEU A 164 -5.50 1.96 -3.97
C LEU A 164 -6.88 1.86 -4.65
N ASP A 165 -7.95 1.82 -3.87
CA ASP A 165 -9.31 1.82 -4.39
C ASP A 165 -9.67 3.09 -5.17
N GLU A 166 -9.21 4.25 -4.69
CA GLU A 166 -9.43 5.54 -5.33
C GLU A 166 -8.63 5.71 -6.62
N ILE A 167 -7.45 5.09 -6.74
CA ILE A 167 -6.55 5.28 -7.90
C ILE A 167 -6.57 4.16 -8.92
N LEU A 168 -6.93 2.93 -8.55
CA LEU A 168 -6.87 1.78 -9.46
C LEU A 168 -8.03 1.83 -10.45
N PRO A 169 -7.76 1.84 -11.76
CA PRO A 169 -8.79 1.65 -12.77
C PRO A 169 -9.44 0.27 -12.66
N GLU A 170 -10.66 0.17 -13.17
CA GLU A 170 -11.38 -1.11 -13.35
C GLU A 170 -10.59 -2.11 -14.21
#